data_AF-A0AAD6BI43-F1
#
_entry.id   AF-A0AAD6BI43-F1
#
_cell.length_a   1.000
_cell.length_b   1.000
_cell.length_c   1.000
_cell.angle_alpha   90.00
_cell.angle_beta   90.00
_cell.angle_gamma   90.00
#
_symmetry.space_group_name_H-M   'P 1'
#
loop_
_entity.id
_entity.type
_entity.pdbx_description
1 polymer ?
#
loop_
_entity_poly.entity_id
_entity_poly.type
_entity_poly.pdbx_seq_one_letter_code
_entity_poly.pdbx_strand_id
1 'polypeptide(L)'
;MSQVCLLLALLLLCSCTKVFSTNSLELVKEKWSSYKDQCLDYLNATPPATGLVCNRTFDLYVCWPDGLPGTTVNVSCPWFLPWYRKGMCVNRKCPQPR
;
A
#
# COMPACT_ATOMS: atom_id res chain seq x y z
N MET A 1 -31.18 -39.11 6.55
CA MET A 1 -30.62 -38.81 5.22
C MET A 1 -30.67 -37.33 4.87
N SER A 2 -31.81 -36.63 5.00
CA SER A 2 -31.95 -35.21 4.64
C SER A 2 -31.05 -34.24 5.46
N GLN A 3 -30.95 -34.41 6.78
CA GLN A 3 -30.16 -33.52 7.66
C GLN A 3 -28.64 -33.59 7.40
N VAL A 4 -28.12 -34.77 7.10
CA VAL A 4 -26.68 -34.96 6.79
C VAL A 4 -26.33 -34.27 5.48
N CYS A 5 -27.19 -34.37 4.46
CA CYS A 5 -27.02 -33.66 3.19
C CYS A 5 -27.09 -32.14 3.37
N LEU A 6 -27.99 -31.65 4.21
CA LEU A 6 -28.11 -30.22 4.54
C LEU A 6 -26.86 -29.68 5.25
N LEU A 7 -26.32 -30.43 6.21
CA LEU A 7 -25.08 -30.08 6.92
C LEU A 7 -23.87 -30.09 5.98
N LEU A 8 -23.76 -31.10 5.09
CA LEU A 8 -22.71 -31.16 4.09
C LEU A 8 -22.80 -29.99 3.09
N ALA A 9 -24.00 -29.63 2.63
CA ALA A 9 -24.20 -28.48 1.77
C ALA A 9 -23.83 -27.16 2.48
N LEU A 10 -24.19 -27.02 3.76
CA LEU A 10 -23.81 -25.85 4.57
C LEU A 10 -22.29 -25.74 4.76
N LEU A 11 -21.60 -26.87 5.00
CA LEU A 11 -20.15 -26.92 5.15
C LEU A 11 -19.42 -26.56 3.85
N LEU A 12 -19.91 -27.04 2.70
CA LEU A 12 -19.40 -26.68 1.37
C LEU A 12 -19.60 -25.18 1.07
N LEU A 13 -20.77 -24.62 1.37
CA LEU A 13 -21.04 -23.19 1.21
C LEU A 13 -20.16 -22.33 2.15
N CYS A 14 -19.96 -22.78 3.39
CA CYS A 14 -19.14 -22.08 4.40
C CYS A 14 -17.63 -22.14 4.11
N SER A 15 -17.18 -23.10 3.32
CA SER A 15 -15.77 -23.21 2.88
C SER A 15 -15.52 -22.35 1.63
N CYS A 16 -16.48 -22.22 0.71
CA CYS A 16 -16.37 -21.30 -0.45
C CYS A 16 -16.18 -19.83 -0.05
N THR A 17 -16.85 -19.37 1.01
CA THR A 17 -16.74 -17.97 1.48
C THR A 17 -15.39 -17.65 2.14
N LYS A 18 -14.79 -18.62 2.85
CA LYS A 18 -13.46 -18.45 3.46
C LYS A 18 -12.36 -18.31 2.43
N VAL A 19 -12.38 -19.15 1.39
CA VAL A 19 -11.35 -19.18 0.33
C VAL A 19 -11.30 -17.86 -0.45
N PHE A 20 -12.44 -17.22 -0.72
CA PHE A 20 -12.46 -15.91 -1.39
C PHE A 20 -11.80 -14.80 -0.55
N SER A 21 -12.06 -14.77 0.75
CA SER A 21 -11.48 -13.73 1.63
C SER A 21 -9.97 -13.90 1.81
N THR A 22 -9.47 -15.14 1.98
CA THR A 22 -8.04 -15.39 2.18
C THR A 22 -7.22 -15.03 0.96
N ASN A 23 -7.72 -15.32 -0.25
CA ASN A 23 -7.03 -14.97 -1.49
C ASN A 23 -6.88 -13.44 -1.65
N SER A 24 -7.85 -12.67 -1.18
CA SER A 24 -7.82 -11.21 -1.29
C SER A 24 -6.75 -10.55 -0.40
N LEU A 25 -6.57 -11.05 0.83
CA LEU A 25 -5.57 -10.52 1.76
C LEU A 25 -4.14 -10.88 1.32
N GLU A 26 -3.91 -12.13 0.92
CA GLU A 26 -2.59 -12.56 0.45
C GLU A 26 -2.16 -11.79 -0.81
N LEU A 27 -3.10 -11.55 -1.74
CA LEU A 27 -2.85 -10.70 -2.90
C LEU A 27 -2.44 -9.27 -2.51
N VAL A 28 -3.11 -8.67 -1.52
CA VAL A 28 -2.77 -7.31 -1.05
C VAL A 28 -1.40 -7.30 -0.38
N LYS A 29 -1.06 -8.32 0.40
CA LYS A 29 0.27 -8.45 1.02
C LYS A 29 1.37 -8.55 -0.02
N GLU A 30 1.18 -9.39 -1.04
CA GLU A 30 2.14 -9.56 -2.14
C GLU A 30 2.34 -8.22 -2.89
N LYS A 31 1.24 -7.55 -3.25
CA LYS A 31 1.30 -6.24 -3.91
C LYS A 31 1.97 -5.17 -3.04
N TRP A 32 1.67 -5.14 -1.73
CA TRP A 32 2.32 -4.21 -0.80
C TRP A 32 3.83 -4.48 -0.70
N SER A 33 4.24 -5.75 -0.65
CA SER A 33 5.66 -6.12 -0.66
C SER A 33 6.35 -5.61 -1.92
N SER A 34 5.77 -5.87 -3.09
CA SER A 34 6.32 -5.39 -4.36
C SER A 34 6.35 -3.85 -4.45
N TYR A 35 5.35 -3.15 -3.91
CA TYR A 35 5.37 -1.69 -3.81
C TYR A 35 6.51 -1.19 -2.92
N LYS A 36 6.71 -1.83 -1.77
CA LYS A 36 7.78 -1.50 -0.84
C LYS A 36 9.15 -1.68 -1.51
N ASP A 37 9.37 -2.82 -2.16
CA ASP A 37 10.66 -3.11 -2.82
C ASP A 37 10.97 -2.08 -3.91
N GLN A 38 9.98 -1.77 -4.76
CA GLN A 38 10.11 -0.70 -5.78
C GLN A 38 10.43 0.67 -5.17
N CYS A 39 9.82 1.00 -4.02
CA CYS A 39 10.15 2.22 -3.31
C CYS A 39 11.60 2.19 -2.81
N LEU A 40 12.02 1.13 -2.13
CA LEU A 40 13.38 1.01 -1.59
C LEU A 40 14.44 1.10 -2.69
N ASP A 41 14.20 0.45 -3.84
CA ASP A 41 15.06 0.55 -5.01
C ASP A 41 15.16 2.00 -5.51
N TYR A 42 14.03 2.70 -5.62
CA TYR A 42 14.01 4.13 -5.97
C TYR A 42 14.79 4.99 -4.98
N LEU A 43 14.59 4.80 -3.67
CA LEU A 43 15.26 5.57 -2.62
C LEU A 43 16.79 5.39 -2.69
N ASN A 44 17.24 4.15 -2.92
CA ASN A 44 18.65 3.77 -3.01
C ASN A 44 19.32 4.24 -4.31
N ALA A 45 18.60 4.16 -5.44
CA ALA A 45 19.12 4.58 -6.74
C ALA A 45 19.18 6.10 -6.90
N THR A 46 18.36 6.84 -6.16
CA THR A 46 18.29 8.30 -6.27
C THR A 46 19.50 8.93 -5.56
N PRO A 47 20.29 9.81 -6.22
CA PRO A 47 21.41 10.51 -5.57
C PRO A 47 20.96 11.37 -4.39
N PRO A 48 21.78 11.59 -3.35
CA PRO A 48 21.44 12.50 -2.26
C PRO A 48 21.08 13.91 -2.75
N ALA A 49 20.13 14.56 -2.08
CA ALA A 49 19.75 15.94 -2.39
C ALA A 49 20.93 16.90 -2.14
N THR A 50 21.11 17.87 -3.02
CA THR A 50 22.19 18.88 -2.95
C THR A 50 21.89 20.05 -2.02
N GLY A 51 20.72 20.06 -1.37
CA GLY A 51 20.26 21.13 -0.51
C GLY A 51 19.40 20.62 0.63
N LEU A 52 18.87 21.55 1.44
CA LEU A 52 18.03 21.22 2.57
C LEU A 52 16.67 20.72 2.08
N VAL A 53 16.33 19.49 2.47
CA VAL A 53 15.08 18.82 2.12
C VAL A 53 14.51 18.07 3.31
N CYS A 54 13.22 17.81 3.29
CA CYS A 54 12.66 16.68 4.01
C CYS A 54 13.04 15.41 3.24
N ASN A 55 13.80 14.52 3.87
CA ASN A 55 14.30 13.31 3.22
C ASN A 55 13.17 12.42 2.72
N ARG A 56 13.36 11.89 1.52
CA ARG A 56 12.61 10.77 0.97
C ARG A 56 12.61 9.58 1.93
N THR A 57 11.49 8.87 2.00
CA THR A 57 11.34 7.73 2.92
C THR A 57 10.16 6.85 2.54
N PHE A 58 10.20 5.59 2.96
CA PHE A 58 9.03 4.71 2.96
C PHE A 58 8.45 4.64 4.37
N ASP A 59 7.24 5.13 4.55
CA ASP A 59 6.58 5.19 5.87
C ASP A 59 5.67 3.98 6.15
N LEU A 60 5.92 2.85 5.49
CA LEU A 60 5.11 1.63 5.49
C LEU A 60 3.77 1.75 4.74
N TYR A 61 3.41 2.95 4.26
CA TYR A 61 2.19 3.16 3.49
C TYR A 61 2.47 3.67 2.08
N VAL A 62 3.24 4.75 1.94
CA VAL A 62 3.56 5.37 0.64
C VAL A 62 5.05 5.69 0.53
N CYS A 63 5.52 5.78 -0.71
CA CYS A 63 6.87 6.23 -1.03
C CYS A 63 6.91 7.77 -1.09
N TRP A 64 7.57 8.40 -0.13
CA TRP A 64 7.75 9.85 -0.12
C TRP A 64 9.01 10.24 -0.89
N PRO A 65 8.94 11.18 -1.85
CA PRO A 65 10.13 11.80 -2.42
C PRO A 65 10.69 12.89 -1.49
N ASP A 66 11.81 13.47 -1.89
CA ASP A 66 12.36 14.63 -1.19
C ASP A 66 11.39 15.83 -1.28
N GLY A 67 11.20 16.52 -0.15
CA GLY A 67 10.35 17.69 -0.05
C GLY A 67 11.14 18.97 0.14
N LEU A 68 10.78 20.03 -0.58
CA LEU A 68 11.38 21.35 -0.34
C LEU A 68 10.83 21.96 0.96
N PRO A 69 11.67 22.59 1.79
CA PRO A 69 11.24 23.30 2.98
C PRO A 69 10.11 24.29 2.72
N GLY A 70 9.09 24.29 3.59
CA GLY A 70 7.91 25.16 3.47
C GLY A 70 6.87 24.70 2.44
N THR A 71 7.11 23.62 1.70
CA THR A 71 6.17 23.10 0.69
C THR A 71 5.33 21.93 1.19
N THR A 72 4.31 21.55 0.41
CA THR A 72 3.55 20.31 0.63
C THR A 72 3.90 19.33 -0.48
N VAL A 73 4.41 18.17 -0.07
CA VAL A 73 4.68 17.04 -0.96
C VAL A 73 3.40 16.25 -1.14
N ASN A 74 3.17 15.84 -2.37
CA ASN A 74 1.92 15.35 -2.87
C ASN A 74 2.20 14.03 -3.59
N VAL A 75 1.61 12.92 -3.12
CA VAL A 75 1.86 11.60 -3.70
C VAL A 75 0.55 10.93 -4.11
N SER A 76 0.66 10.14 -5.19
CA SER A 76 -0.47 9.36 -5.70
C SER A 76 -0.88 8.26 -4.72
N CYS A 77 -2.13 7.80 -4.81
CA CYS A 77 -2.55 6.59 -4.10
C CYS A 77 -1.56 5.43 -4.37
N PRO A 78 -1.22 4.61 -3.37
CA PRO A 78 -0.44 3.42 -3.62
C PRO A 78 -1.26 2.37 -4.38
N TRP A 79 -0.66 1.77 -5.40
CA TRP A 79 -1.35 0.86 -6.33
C TRP A 79 -1.67 -0.52 -5.74
N PHE A 80 -1.11 -0.87 -4.58
CA PHE A 80 -1.40 -2.14 -3.92
C PHE A 80 -2.80 -2.20 -3.30
N LEU A 81 -3.49 -1.07 -3.14
CA LEU A 81 -4.82 -1.00 -2.56
C LEU A 81 -5.88 -1.60 -3.50
N PRO A 82 -6.82 -2.44 -2.99
CA PRO A 82 -7.88 -3.04 -3.81
C PRO A 82 -8.79 -2.03 -4.52
N TRP A 83 -8.98 -0.86 -3.90
CA TRP A 83 -9.81 0.24 -4.39
C TRP A 83 -8.99 1.39 -4.98
N TYR A 84 -7.75 1.12 -5.41
CA TYR A 84 -6.88 2.11 -6.00
C TYR A 84 -7.61 2.90 -7.11
N ARG A 85 -7.55 4.23 -7.00
CA ARG A 85 -7.96 5.17 -8.04
C ARG A 85 -6.75 6.01 -8.41
N LYS A 86 -6.55 6.22 -9.71
CA LYS A 86 -5.45 7.03 -10.22
C LYS A 86 -5.71 8.49 -9.82
N GLY A 87 -4.80 9.09 -9.05
CA GLY A 87 -4.92 10.45 -8.54
C GLY A 87 -4.10 10.67 -7.27
N MET A 88 -4.08 11.93 -6.83
CA MET A 88 -3.45 12.33 -5.55
C MET A 88 -4.29 11.86 -4.38
N CYS A 89 -3.66 11.26 -3.36
CA CYS A 89 -4.42 10.72 -2.23
C CYS A 89 -3.88 11.14 -0.87
N VAL A 90 -2.56 11.30 -0.75
CA VAL A 90 -1.96 11.75 0.51
C VAL A 90 -0.95 12.84 0.25
N ASN A 91 -0.86 13.73 1.23
CA ASN A 91 0.05 14.86 1.22
C ASN A 91 0.78 14.96 2.57
N ARG A 92 1.98 15.52 2.55
CA ARG A 92 2.82 15.74 3.72
C ARG A 92 3.46 17.11 3.62
N LYS A 93 3.30 17.92 4.66
CA LYS A 93 3.97 19.21 4.76
C LYS A 93 5.43 19.02 5.14
N CYS A 94 6.34 19.65 4.39
CA CYS A 94 7.73 19.78 4.77
C CYS A 94 7.91 21.09 5.57
N PRO A 95 8.27 21.04 6.86
CA PRO A 95 8.43 22.23 7.67
C PRO A 95 9.49 23.18 7.11
N GLN A 96 9.32 24.47 7.38
CA GLN A 96 10.37 25.44 7.12
C GLN A 96 11.31 25.49 8.34
N PRO A 97 12.63 25.41 8.15
CA PRO A 97 13.60 25.62 9.22
C PRO A 97 13.38 26.99 9.83
N ARG A 98 13.54 27.07 11.15
CA ARG A 98 13.59 28.36 11.86
C ARG A 98 14.95 29.01 11.67
#